data_AF-A0A645AI89-F1
#
_entry.id   AF-A0A645AI89-F1
#
_cell.length_a   1.000
_cell.length_b   1.000
_cell.length_c   1.000
_cell.angle_alpha   90.00
_cell.angle_beta   90.00
_cell.angle_gamma   90.00
#
_symmetry.space_group_name_H-M   'P 1'
#
loop_
_entity.id
_entity.type
_entity.pdbx_description
1 polymer ?
#
loop_
_entity_poly.entity_id
_entity_poly.type
_entity_poly.pdbx_seq_one_letter_code
_entity_poly.pdbx_strand_id
1 'polypeptide(L)' 'MLCVADALTELTGPVDLAIDGGRRPEDAAASTVIDATVEPVRILRPGPVSEAEIRACLSGL' A
#
# COMPACT_ATOMS: atom_id res chain seq x y z
N MET A 1 -6.95 -14.82 1.29
CA MET A 1 -5.93 -14.83 0.21
C MET A 1 -6.14 -13.55 -0.58
N LEU A 2 -5.16 -13.02 -1.32
CA LEU A 2 -5.36 -11.78 -2.10
C LEU A 2 -5.25 -12.07 -3.59
N CYS A 3 -6.34 -12.60 -4.16
CA CYS A 3 -6.54 -12.74 -5.60
C CYS A 3 -7.87 -12.10 -6.04
N VAL A 4 -8.15 -12.10 -7.35
CA VAL A 4 -9.37 -11.48 -7.89
C VAL A 4 -10.64 -12.11 -7.32
N ALA A 5 -10.64 -13.44 -7.09
CA ALA A 5 -11.80 -14.13 -6.54
C ALA A 5 -12.11 -13.67 -5.11
N ASP A 6 -11.09 -13.50 -4.26
CA ASP A 6 -11.27 -12.95 -2.91
C ASP A 6 -11.83 -11.53 -2.99
N ALA A 7 -11.25 -10.68 -3.84
CA ALA A 7 -11.69 -9.30 -4.01
C ALA A 7 -13.17 -9.19 -4.42
N LEU A 8 -13.63 -10.02 -5.37
CA LEU A 8 -15.03 -10.02 -5.81
C LEU A 8 -16.02 -10.41 -4.71
N THR A 9 -15.60 -11.18 -3.70
CA THR A 9 -16.47 -11.55 -2.57
C THR A 9 -16.64 -10.45 -1.52
N GLU A 10 -15.71 -9.49 -1.50
CA GLU A 10 -15.69 -8.40 -0.50
C GLU A 10 -16.37 -7.11 -1.02
N LEU A 11 -16.76 -7.07 -2.30
CA LEU A 11 -17.42 -5.92 -2.90
C LEU A 11 -18.91 -5.91 -2.60
N THR A 12 -19.45 -4.73 -2.29
CA THR A 12 -20.88 -4.54 -2.00
C THR A 12 -21.78 -4.69 -3.24
N GLY A 13 -21.20 -4.75 -4.44
CA GLY A 13 -21.95 -4.86 -5.69
C GLY A 13 -21.06 -5.22 -6.88
N PRO A 14 -21.65 -5.38 -8.07
CA PRO A 14 -20.91 -5.71 -9.28
C PRO A 14 -20.00 -4.55 -9.71
N VAL A 15 -18.87 -4.89 -10.34
CA VAL A 15 -17.97 -3.94 -11.00
C VAL A 15 -18.08 -4.11 -12.51
N ASP A 16 -17.83 -3.03 -13.27
CA ASP A 16 -17.85 -3.08 -14.73
C ASP A 16 -16.73 -3.97 -15.30
N LEU A 17 -15.60 -4.08 -14.58
CA LEU A 17 -14.44 -4.87 -14.98
C LEU A 17 -13.63 -5.32 -13.76
N ALA A 18 -13.18 -6.57 -13.78
CA ALA A 18 -12.16 -7.09 -12.87
C ALA A 18 -11.01 -7.69 -13.70
N ILE A 19 -9.77 -7.41 -13.31
CA ILE A 19 -8.58 -7.92 -13.98
C ILE A 19 -7.97 -9.01 -13.10
N ASP A 20 -7.94 -10.24 -13.61
CA ASP A 20 -7.23 -11.34 -12.96
C ASP A 20 -5.73 -11.29 -13.32
N GLY A 21 -4.94 -10.69 -12.43
CA GLY A 21 -3.48 -10.66 -12.52
C GLY A 21 -2.80 -11.86 -11.86
N GLY A 22 -3.55 -12.90 -11.48
CA GLY A 22 -3.06 -14.00 -10.67
C GLY A 22 -2.91 -13.65 -9.19
N ARG A 23 -2.06 -14.41 -8.49
CA ARG A 23 -1.87 -14.26 -7.05
C ARG A 23 -0.82 -13.20 -6.73
N ARG A 24 -1.10 -12.38 -5.71
CA ARG A 24 -0.06 -11.56 -5.09
C ARG A 24 0.88 -12.44 -4.23
N PRO A 25 2.14 -12.05 -4.07
CA PRO A 25 3.04 -12.64 -3.08
C PRO A 25 2.42 -12.61 -1.68
N GLU A 26 2.66 -13.64 -0.87
CA GLU A 26 2.07 -13.76 0.48
C GLU A 26 2.60 -12.70 1.45
N ASP A 27 3.81 -12.20 1.20
CA ASP A 27 4.48 -11.14 1.95
C ASP A 27 4.12 -9.73 1.43
N ALA A 28 3.22 -9.62 0.44
CA ALA A 28 2.85 -8.35 -0.12
C ALA A 28 2.01 -7.51 0.86
N ALA A 29 2.65 -6.53 1.51
CA ALA A 29 1.99 -5.59 2.41
C ALA A 29 1.38 -4.39 1.67
N ALA A 30 0.45 -3.71 2.34
CA ALA A 30 -0.05 -2.41 1.90
C ALA A 30 1.08 -1.36 1.94
N SER A 31 1.04 -0.38 1.04
CA SER A 31 2.09 0.65 0.94
C SER A 31 2.27 1.44 2.24
N THR A 32 3.51 1.88 2.50
CA THR A 32 3.82 2.88 3.53
C THR A 32 3.12 4.20 3.18
N VAL A 33 2.53 4.86 4.17
CA VAL A 33 1.85 6.15 4.01
C VAL A 33 2.49 7.16 4.95
N ILE A 34 2.85 8.33 4.42
CA ILE A 34 3.39 9.45 5.18
C ILE A 34 2.49 10.68 5.03
N ASP A 35 2.43 11.49 6.07
CA ASP A 35 1.92 12.85 6.06
C ASP A 35 3.09 13.79 5.75
N ALA A 36 3.12 14.30 4.52
CA ALA A 36 4.08 15.27 4.04
C ALA A 36 3.60 16.73 4.18
N THR A 37 2.49 16.96 4.89
CA THR A 37 1.96 18.31 5.16
C THR A 37 2.55 18.94 6.42
N VAL A 38 3.32 18.18 7.20
CA VAL A 38 3.98 18.60 8.45
C VAL A 38 5.49 18.34 8.38
N GLU A 39 6.26 19.10 9.17
CA GLU A 39 7.72 18.94 9.31
C GLU A 39 8.07 18.64 10.78
N PRO A 40 8.73 17.50 11.09
CA PRO A 40 9.11 16.42 10.18
C PRO A 40 7.93 15.62 9.67
N VAL A 41 8.07 15.03 8.48
CA VAL A 41 7.05 14.12 7.93
C VAL A 41 6.69 13.03 8.94
N ARG A 42 5.42 12.66 8.97
CA ARG A 42 4.91 11.66 9.93
C ARG A 42 4.52 10.39 9.20
N ILE A 43 4.93 9.23 9.69
CA ILE A 43 4.45 7.94 9.17
C ILE A 43 3.03 7.70 9.71
N LEU A 44 2.05 7.63 8.81
CA LEU A 44 0.64 7.33 9.14
C LEU A 44 0.37 5.83 9.12
N ARG A 45 1.04 5.10 8.22
CA ARG A 45 0.96 3.63 8.15
C ARG A 45 2.31 3.05 7.74
N PRO A 46 2.92 2.15 8.54
CA PRO A 46 4.11 1.43 8.15
C PRO A 46 3.79 0.44 7.01
N GLY A 47 4.77 0.18 6.16
CA GLY A 47 4.65 -0.73 5.02
C GLY A 47 6.03 -1.13 4.50
N PRO A 48 6.14 -1.56 3.23
CA PRO A 48 7.40 -2.06 2.65
C PRO A 48 8.57 -1.07 2.63
N VAL A 49 8.29 0.24 2.67
CA VAL A 49 9.33 1.28 2.73
C VAL A 49 9.58 1.65 4.18
N SER A 50 10.82 1.48 4.62
CA SER A 50 11.25 1.72 6.00
C SER A 50 11.41 3.21 6.31
N GLU A 51 11.35 3.55 7.61
CA GLU A 51 11.62 4.90 8.08
C GLU A 51 13.03 5.37 7.73
N ALA A 52 14.02 4.48 7.77
CA ALA A 52 15.40 4.80 7.42
C ALA A 52 15.53 5.19 5.94
N GLU A 53 14.89 4.45 5.03
CA GLU A 53 14.85 4.81 3.60
C GLU A 53 14.16 6.15 3.38
N ILE A 54 13.02 6.39 4.04
CA ILE A 54 12.30 7.67 3.96
C ILE A 54 13.18 8.82 4.43
N ARG A 55 13.80 8.70 5.61
CA ARG A 55 14.68 9.74 6.16
C ARG A 55 15.92 9.97 5.30
N ALA A 56 16.50 8.92 4.73
CA ALA A 56 17.63 9.04 3.82
C ALA A 56 17.26 9.88 2.58
N CYS A 57 16.08 9.65 1.99
CA CYS A 57 15.61 10.43 0.84
C CYS A 57 15.26 11.89 1.17
N LEU A 58 14.79 12.17 2.38
CA LEU A 58 14.35 13.51 2.77
C LEU A 58 15.45 14.36 3.43
N SER A 59 16.58 13.76 3.82
CA SER A 59 17.68 14.48 4.49
C SER A 59 18.39 15.55 3.66
N GLY A 60 18.04 15.69 2.37
CA GLY A 60 18.52 16.73 1.46
C GLY A 60 17.50 17.81 1.08
N LEU A 61 16.33 17.85 1.74
CA LEU A 61 15.30 18.89 1.60
C LEU A 61 15.40 19.91 2.75
#